data_AF-A0A640WHE8-F1
#
_entry.id   AF-A0A640WHE8-F1
#
_cell.length_a   1.000
_cell.length_b   1.000
_cell.length_c   1.000
_cell.angle_alpha   90.00
_cell.angle_beta   90.00
_cell.angle_gamma   90.00
#
_symmetry.space_group_name_H-M   'P 1'
#
loop_
_entity.id
_entity.type
_entity.pdbx_description
1 polymer ?
#
loop_
_entity_poly.entity_id
_entity_poly.type
_entity_poly.pdbx_seq_one_letter_code
_entity_poly.pdbx_strand_id
1 'polypeptide(L)'
;MPQTFSFFTRFEFRLATQLSHTRWMTRSPGKQRLMLRWFKRCADAGHVPARSLYGRVLMHRGISPRDKSTGARYVLQAAQQGDRHAQYQAGRIYELGCSQYQPNEHHAVTWYARAGENGHVQAAKRLADAYRHGGLGLPHDPARADDWQRWAQHLTEDSPTGEAPAALTAY
;
A
#
# COMPACT_ATOMS: atom_id res chain seq x y z
N MET A 1 0.93 22.28 -12.71
CA MET A 1 2.40 22.12 -12.70
C MET A 1 2.72 20.67 -12.38
N PRO A 2 3.14 19.82 -13.35
CA PRO A 2 3.58 18.47 -13.04
C PRO A 2 4.86 18.59 -12.19
N GLN A 3 4.84 18.04 -10.97
CA GLN A 3 6.02 18.05 -10.12
C GLN A 3 7.08 17.14 -10.74
N THR A 4 8.02 17.72 -11.50
CA THR A 4 9.24 17.03 -11.92
C THR A 4 10.05 16.74 -10.67
N PHE A 5 9.80 15.58 -10.07
CA PHE A 5 10.57 15.09 -8.94
C PHE A 5 12.05 15.06 -9.34
N SER A 6 12.90 15.66 -8.51
CA SER A 6 14.33 15.68 -8.78
C SER A 6 14.80 14.26 -9.02
N PHE A 7 15.55 14.04 -10.12
CA PHE A 7 16.23 12.79 -10.43
C PHE A 7 16.93 12.22 -9.19
N PHE A 8 17.48 13.12 -8.38
CA PHE A 8 18.11 12.84 -7.11
C PHE A 8 17.18 12.15 -6.10
N THR A 9 15.92 12.59 -5.94
CA THR A 9 14.96 11.97 -5.00
C THR A 9 14.56 10.57 -5.44
N ARG A 10 14.41 10.33 -6.74
CA ARG A 10 14.13 8.97 -7.28
C ARG A 10 15.33 8.05 -7.11
N PHE A 11 16.53 8.57 -7.34
CA PHE A 11 17.78 7.84 -7.12
C PHE A 11 17.98 7.49 -5.63
N GLU A 12 17.81 8.47 -4.74
CA GLU A 12 17.87 8.27 -3.28
C GLU A 12 16.86 7.22 -2.82
N PHE A 13 15.62 7.28 -3.31
CA PHE A 13 14.62 6.27 -2.99
C PHE A 13 15.03 4.88 -3.49
N ARG A 14 15.48 4.76 -4.75
CA ARG A 14 15.90 3.48 -5.34
C ARG A 14 17.08 2.88 -4.57
N LEU A 15 18.05 3.71 -4.21
CA LEU A 15 19.22 3.33 -3.43
C LEU A 15 18.80 2.90 -2.02
N ALA A 16 17.91 3.65 -1.37
CA ALA A 16 17.33 3.27 -0.08
C ALA A 16 16.63 1.91 -0.17
N THR A 17 15.76 1.71 -1.17
CA THR A 17 15.06 0.42 -1.35
C THR A 17 16.04 -0.73 -1.61
N GLN A 18 17.04 -0.54 -2.45
CA GLN A 18 18.04 -1.57 -2.76
C GLN A 18 18.87 -1.93 -1.52
N LEU A 19 19.29 -0.93 -0.74
CA LEU A 19 19.96 -1.15 0.53
C LEU A 19 19.06 -1.84 1.56
N SER A 20 17.76 -1.60 1.54
CA SER A 20 16.80 -2.27 2.43
C SER A 20 16.67 -3.78 2.17
N HIS A 21 17.00 -4.25 0.97
CA HIS A 21 17.02 -5.68 0.66
C HIS A 21 18.33 -6.36 1.10
N THR A 22 19.40 -5.60 1.34
CA THR A 22 20.66 -6.20 1.79
C THR A 22 20.52 -6.76 3.22
N ARG A 23 20.54 -8.09 3.31
CA ARG A 23 20.28 -8.90 4.52
C ARG A 23 21.19 -8.54 5.71
N TRP A 24 22.35 -7.95 5.46
CA TRP A 24 23.29 -7.48 6.48
C TRP A 24 22.93 -6.13 7.13
N MET A 25 21.99 -5.36 6.55
CA MET A 25 21.67 -3.98 6.95
C MET A 25 20.34 -3.91 7.69
N THR A 26 19.42 -4.82 7.38
CA THR A 26 18.08 -4.91 7.95
C THR A 26 18.03 -5.34 9.41
N ARG A 27 19.07 -6.00 9.93
CA ARG A 27 19.15 -6.46 11.34
C ARG A 27 19.63 -5.39 12.33
N SER A 28 20.21 -4.27 11.88
CA SER A 28 20.73 -3.24 12.80
C SER A 28 19.69 -2.14 13.09
N PRO A 29 19.32 -1.88 14.36
CA PRO A 29 18.33 -0.86 14.71
C PRO A 29 18.78 0.57 14.36
N GLY A 30 20.10 0.84 14.37
CA GLY A 30 20.65 2.13 13.92
C GLY A 30 20.43 2.38 12.43
N LYS A 31 20.61 1.34 11.60
CA LYS A 31 20.46 1.43 10.15
C LYS A 31 18.99 1.48 9.74
N GLN A 32 18.11 0.79 10.44
CA GLN A 32 16.65 0.93 10.27
C GLN A 32 16.18 2.37 10.55
N ARG A 33 16.71 3.03 11.57
CA ARG A 33 16.42 4.46 11.84
C ARG A 33 16.96 5.38 10.75
N LEU A 34 18.12 5.09 10.18
CA LEU A 34 18.65 5.84 9.04
C LEU A 34 17.75 5.68 7.80
N MET A 35 17.36 4.45 7.49
CA MET A 35 16.43 4.12 6.40
C MET A 35 15.09 4.84 6.53
N LEU A 36 14.52 4.86 7.74
CA LEU A 36 13.30 5.60 8.04
C LEU A 36 13.45 7.11 7.83
N ARG A 37 14.59 7.69 8.22
CA ARG A 37 14.88 9.12 7.97
C ARG A 37 14.96 9.42 6.48
N TRP A 38 15.56 8.53 5.69
CA TRP A 38 15.66 8.68 4.24
C TRP A 38 14.29 8.56 3.56
N PHE A 39 13.49 7.57 3.93
CA PHE A 39 12.12 7.43 3.43
C PHE A 39 11.24 8.61 3.82
N LYS A 40 11.36 9.11 5.06
CA LYS A 40 10.69 10.34 5.48
C LYS A 40 11.06 11.51 4.58
N ARG A 41 12.36 11.73 4.34
CA ARG A 41 12.83 12.82 3.47
C ARG A 41 12.29 12.71 2.04
N CYS A 42 12.28 11.50 1.47
CA CYS A 42 11.73 11.25 0.14
C CYS A 42 10.20 11.46 0.12
N ALA A 43 9.51 11.08 1.20
CA ALA A 43 8.08 11.28 1.36
C ALA A 43 7.71 12.77 1.47
N ASP A 44 8.47 13.53 2.25
CA ASP A 44 8.35 14.98 2.41
C ASP A 44 8.63 15.69 1.07
N ALA A 45 9.61 15.21 0.30
CA ALA A 45 9.92 15.68 -1.05
C ALA A 45 8.86 15.31 -2.12
N GLY A 46 7.80 14.60 -1.75
CA GLY A 46 6.67 14.31 -2.64
C GLY A 46 6.71 12.98 -3.38
N HIS A 47 7.72 12.14 -3.14
CA HIS A 47 7.84 10.86 -3.84
C HIS A 47 6.74 9.88 -3.40
N VAL A 48 5.80 9.58 -4.30
CA VAL A 48 4.59 8.79 -3.99
C VAL A 48 4.90 7.40 -3.43
N PRO A 49 5.80 6.59 -4.05
CA PRO A 49 6.18 5.29 -3.49
C PRO A 49 6.85 5.40 -2.12
N ALA A 50 7.58 6.49 -1.86
CA ALA A 50 8.21 6.71 -0.56
C ALA A 50 7.17 7.03 0.53
N ARG A 51 6.16 7.84 0.21
CA ARG A 51 5.03 8.12 1.11
C ARG A 51 4.27 6.84 1.47
N SER A 52 3.98 6.02 0.48
CA SER A 52 3.33 4.71 0.66
C SER A 52 4.13 3.80 1.58
N LEU A 53 5.43 3.63 1.30
CA LEU A 53 6.32 2.78 2.09
C LEU A 53 6.52 3.31 3.51
N TYR A 54 6.79 4.61 3.65
CA TYR A 54 6.99 5.25 4.95
C TYR A 54 5.73 5.18 5.82
N GLY A 55 4.57 5.48 5.23
CA GLY A 55 3.28 5.37 5.90
C GLY A 55 2.98 3.96 6.38
N ARG A 56 3.23 2.95 5.55
CA ARG A 56 3.12 1.54 5.93
C ARG A 56 4.03 1.19 7.11
N VAL A 57 5.29 1.59 7.07
CA VAL A 57 6.22 1.28 8.18
C VAL A 57 5.78 1.96 9.48
N LEU A 58 5.28 3.20 9.42
CA LEU A 58 4.71 3.88 10.60
C LEU A 58 3.46 3.18 11.15
N MET A 59 2.60 2.63 10.30
CA MET A 59 1.42 1.89 10.75
C MET A 59 1.79 0.58 11.45
N HIS A 60 2.79 -0.15 10.94
CA HIS A 60 3.22 -1.43 11.51
C HIS A 60 4.17 -1.28 12.71
N ARG A 61 5.09 -0.30 12.67
CA ARG A 61 6.13 -0.10 13.69
C ARG A 61 5.90 1.08 14.62
N GLY A 62 4.88 1.89 14.37
CA GLY A 62 4.51 3.00 15.23
C GLY A 62 4.12 2.49 16.61
N ILE A 63 4.87 2.90 17.62
CA ILE A 63 4.61 2.51 19.02
C ILE A 63 3.43 3.31 19.56
N SER A 64 3.33 4.59 19.16
CA SER A 64 2.26 5.48 19.61
C SER A 64 1.10 5.54 18.60
N PRO A 65 -0.16 5.71 19.08
CA PRO A 65 -1.32 5.93 18.20
C PRO A 65 -1.15 7.11 17.23
N ARG A 66 -0.39 8.13 17.66
CA ARG A 66 -0.05 9.30 16.83
C ARG A 66 0.87 8.96 15.66
N ASP A 67 1.76 7.97 15.80
CA ASP A 67 2.62 7.52 14.71
C ASP A 67 1.81 6.75 13.69
N LYS A 68 0.90 5.89 14.15
CA LYS A 68 -0.02 5.14 13.29
C LYS A 68 -0.96 6.06 12.52
N SER A 69 -1.50 7.09 13.17
CA SER A 69 -2.36 8.08 12.50
C SER A 69 -1.59 8.91 11.47
N THR A 70 -0.34 9.27 11.77
CA THR A 70 0.57 9.93 10.82
C THR A 70 0.87 9.02 9.62
N GLY A 71 1.11 7.73 9.87
CA GLY A 71 1.32 6.72 8.84
C GLY A 71 0.12 6.59 7.90
N ALA A 72 -1.09 6.49 8.46
CA ALA A 72 -2.33 6.45 7.70
C ALA A 72 -2.53 7.71 6.84
N ARG A 73 -2.15 8.90 7.34
CA ARG A 73 -2.21 10.14 6.54
C ARG A 73 -1.30 10.07 5.32
N TYR A 74 -0.06 9.59 5.46
CA TYR A 74 0.86 9.43 4.32
C TYR A 74 0.36 8.40 3.30
N VAL A 75 -0.23 7.30 3.76
CA VAL A 75 -0.84 6.29 2.88
C VAL A 75 -2.00 6.90 2.09
N LEU A 76 -2.92 7.62 2.74
CA LEU A 76 -4.06 8.24 2.05
C LEU A 76 -3.62 9.27 1.01
N GLN A 77 -2.58 10.08 1.31
CA GLN A 77 -2.01 11.01 0.34
C GLN A 77 -1.40 10.27 -0.86
N ALA A 78 -0.69 9.16 -0.64
CA ALA A 78 -0.13 8.36 -1.72
C ALA A 78 -1.23 7.67 -2.55
N ALA A 79 -2.31 7.24 -1.90
CA ALA A 79 -3.46 6.61 -2.56
C ALA A 79 -4.18 7.60 -3.49
N GLN A 80 -4.36 8.85 -3.05
CA GLN A 80 -4.90 9.94 -3.87
C GLN A 80 -4.02 10.27 -5.08
N GLN A 81 -2.71 10.06 -4.95
CA GLN A 81 -1.73 10.26 -6.03
C GLN A 81 -1.63 9.07 -7.00
N GLY A 82 -2.46 8.03 -6.83
CA GLY A 82 -2.55 6.91 -7.76
C GLY A 82 -1.64 5.72 -7.46
N ASP A 83 -0.94 5.69 -6.32
CA ASP A 83 -0.12 4.51 -5.98
C ASP A 83 -1.00 3.31 -5.62
N ARG A 84 -0.96 2.28 -6.45
CA ARG A 84 -1.78 1.05 -6.31
C ARG A 84 -1.60 0.36 -4.95
N HIS A 85 -0.38 0.39 -4.39
CA HIS A 85 -0.10 -0.19 -3.08
C HIS A 85 -0.70 0.66 -1.95
N ALA A 86 -0.58 1.98 -2.04
CA ALA A 86 -1.19 2.89 -1.09
C ALA A 86 -2.72 2.82 -1.14
N GLN A 87 -3.33 2.67 -2.31
CA GLN A 87 -4.78 2.49 -2.45
C GLN A 87 -5.26 1.21 -1.75
N TYR A 88 -4.54 0.10 -1.90
CA TYR A 88 -4.84 -1.12 -1.15
C TYR A 88 -4.72 -0.91 0.36
N GLN A 89 -3.66 -0.24 0.83
CA GLN A 89 -3.50 0.06 2.25
C GLN A 89 -4.57 1.05 2.77
N ALA A 90 -5.03 1.99 1.95
CA ALA A 90 -6.16 2.86 2.26
C ALA A 90 -7.45 2.05 2.44
N GLY A 91 -7.70 1.07 1.57
CA GLY A 91 -8.78 0.10 1.76
C GLY A 91 -8.72 -0.59 3.12
N ARG A 92 -7.54 -1.08 3.52
CA ARG A 92 -7.32 -1.71 4.82
C ARG A 92 -7.53 -0.76 6.01
N ILE A 93 -7.11 0.50 5.88
CA ILE A 93 -7.32 1.54 6.90
C ILE A 93 -8.81 1.73 7.17
N TYR A 94 -9.62 1.83 6.11
CA TYR A 94 -11.06 2.00 6.24
C TYR A 94 -11.80 0.70 6.57
N GLU A 95 -11.25 -0.47 6.26
CA GLU A 95 -11.84 -1.75 6.66
C GLU A 95 -11.66 -2.01 8.16
N LEU A 96 -10.43 -1.88 8.67
CA LEU A 96 -10.10 -2.21 10.05
C LEU A 96 -10.30 -1.02 11.01
N GLY A 97 -10.37 0.19 10.48
CA GLY A 97 -10.16 1.41 11.23
C GLY A 97 -8.68 1.58 11.63
N CYS A 98 -8.24 2.83 11.81
CA CYS A 98 -6.90 3.10 12.32
C CYS A 98 -6.87 4.38 13.15
N SER A 99 -6.70 4.24 14.47
CA SER A 99 -6.57 5.36 15.42
C SER A 99 -7.64 6.45 15.23
N GLN A 100 -7.39 7.46 14.39
CA GLN A 100 -8.31 8.56 14.09
C GLN A 100 -9.28 8.29 12.92
N TYR A 101 -9.04 7.26 12.12
CA TYR A 101 -9.89 6.88 11.00
C TYR A 101 -10.84 5.78 11.45
N GLN A 102 -12.12 6.09 11.49
CA GLN A 102 -13.15 5.09 11.78
C GLN A 102 -13.29 4.10 10.61
N PRO A 103 -13.65 2.84 10.90
CA PRO A 103 -13.96 1.89 9.86
C PRO A 103 -15.16 2.39 9.05
N ASN A 104 -15.02 2.37 7.73
CA ASN A 104 -16.06 2.71 6.78
C ASN A 104 -15.94 1.76 5.58
N GLU A 105 -16.85 0.81 5.52
CA GLU A 105 -16.84 -0.25 4.53
C GLU A 105 -16.99 0.29 3.10
N HIS A 106 -17.82 1.31 2.90
CA HIS A 106 -18.03 1.92 1.59
C HIS A 106 -16.75 2.58 1.05
N HIS A 107 -16.01 3.28 1.92
CA HIS A 107 -14.69 3.81 1.56
C HIS A 107 -13.69 2.69 1.29
N ALA A 108 -13.70 1.61 2.08
CA ALA A 108 -12.82 0.48 1.87
C ALA A 108 -13.01 -0.15 0.48
N VAL A 109 -14.26 -0.42 0.10
CA VAL A 109 -14.62 -0.94 -1.23
C VAL A 109 -14.15 -0.01 -2.34
N THR A 110 -14.38 1.29 -2.19
CA THR A 110 -13.96 2.30 -3.19
C THR A 110 -12.45 2.28 -3.42
N TRP A 111 -11.67 2.21 -2.34
CA TRP A 111 -10.21 2.17 -2.43
C TRP A 111 -9.68 0.83 -2.95
N TYR A 112 -10.30 -0.28 -2.58
CA TYR A 112 -9.94 -1.58 -3.15
C TYR A 112 -10.26 -1.68 -4.65
N ALA A 113 -11.38 -1.10 -5.10
CA ALA A 113 -11.75 -1.10 -6.52
C ALA A 113 -10.71 -0.33 -7.33
N ARG A 114 -10.38 0.89 -6.89
CA ARG A 114 -9.32 1.71 -7.51
C ARG A 114 -7.96 1.00 -7.54
N ALA A 115 -7.59 0.32 -6.45
CA ALA A 115 -6.35 -0.44 -6.40
C ALA A 115 -6.36 -1.61 -7.39
N GLY A 116 -7.46 -2.35 -7.48
CA GLY A 116 -7.65 -3.44 -8.43
C GLY A 116 -7.62 -2.97 -9.88
N GLU A 117 -8.28 -1.86 -10.20
CA GLU A 117 -8.25 -1.21 -11.52
C GLU A 117 -6.83 -0.74 -11.90
N ASN A 118 -6.05 -0.24 -10.93
CA ASN A 118 -4.63 0.11 -11.10
C ASN A 118 -3.69 -1.12 -11.05
N GLY A 119 -4.22 -2.33 -11.17
CA GLY A 119 -3.45 -3.57 -11.30
C GLY A 119 -2.92 -4.16 -9.99
N HIS A 120 -3.55 -3.85 -8.85
CA HIS A 120 -3.20 -4.48 -7.57
C HIS A 120 -3.98 -5.78 -7.35
N VAL A 121 -3.33 -6.91 -7.65
CA VAL A 121 -3.93 -8.26 -7.57
C VAL A 121 -4.61 -8.55 -6.22
N GLN A 122 -3.97 -8.21 -5.10
CA GLN A 122 -4.54 -8.49 -3.76
C GLN A 122 -5.77 -7.65 -3.45
N ALA A 123 -5.92 -6.48 -4.08
CA ALA A 123 -7.11 -5.64 -3.88
C ALA A 123 -8.30 -6.22 -4.64
N ALA A 124 -8.07 -6.65 -5.90
CA ALA A 124 -9.07 -7.34 -6.70
C ALA A 124 -9.53 -8.65 -6.04
N LYS A 125 -8.60 -9.45 -5.49
CA LYS A 125 -8.95 -10.65 -4.70
C LYS A 125 -9.78 -10.32 -3.46
N ARG A 126 -9.40 -9.29 -2.69
CA ARG A 126 -10.14 -8.86 -1.50
C ARG A 126 -11.58 -8.45 -1.84
N LEU A 127 -11.80 -7.83 -3.00
CA LEU A 127 -13.14 -7.49 -3.51
C LEU A 127 -13.93 -8.72 -3.94
N ALA A 128 -13.30 -9.66 -4.64
CA ALA A 128 -13.93 -10.93 -5.00
C ALA A 128 -14.43 -11.66 -3.74
N ASP A 129 -13.58 -11.74 -2.70
CA ASP A 129 -13.96 -12.34 -1.41
C ASP A 129 -15.08 -11.55 -0.71
N ALA A 130 -15.07 -10.21 -0.79
CA ALA A 130 -16.12 -9.39 -0.21
C ALA A 130 -17.48 -9.64 -0.88
N TYR A 131 -17.54 -9.70 -2.22
CA TYR A 131 -18.75 -10.06 -2.95
C TYR A 131 -19.18 -11.51 -2.71
N ARG A 132 -18.23 -12.44 -2.59
CA ARG A 132 -18.52 -13.86 -2.33
C ARG A 132 -19.11 -14.10 -0.95
N HIS A 133 -18.74 -13.32 0.05
CA HIS A 133 -19.23 -13.51 1.42
C HIS A 133 -20.23 -12.46 1.89
N GLY A 134 -20.53 -11.45 1.07
CA GLY A 134 -21.37 -10.31 1.47
C GLY A 134 -20.72 -9.46 2.56
N GLY A 135 -19.40 -9.23 2.44
CA GLY A 135 -18.60 -8.43 3.39
C GLY A 135 -18.41 -6.98 2.92
N LEU A 136 -17.90 -6.12 3.80
CA LEU A 136 -17.69 -4.69 3.52
C LEU A 136 -18.97 -3.96 3.07
N GLY A 137 -20.13 -4.32 3.64
CA GLY A 137 -21.42 -3.72 3.30
C GLY A 137 -21.88 -4.00 1.86
N LEU A 138 -21.23 -4.93 1.16
CA LEU A 138 -21.63 -5.37 -0.18
C LEU A 138 -22.65 -6.51 -0.09
N PRO A 139 -23.61 -6.56 -1.03
CA PRO A 139 -24.47 -7.73 -1.16
C PRO A 139 -23.66 -8.95 -1.58
N HIS A 140 -24.11 -10.13 -1.15
CA HIS A 140 -23.60 -11.38 -1.69
C HIS A 140 -23.93 -11.47 -3.17
N ASP A 141 -22.90 -11.43 -4.02
CA ASP A 141 -23.01 -11.47 -5.48
C ASP A 141 -21.88 -12.32 -6.06
N PRO A 142 -22.11 -13.63 -6.28
CA PRO A 142 -21.08 -14.52 -6.79
C PRO A 142 -20.65 -14.17 -8.23
N ALA A 143 -21.54 -13.59 -9.05
CA ALA A 143 -21.20 -13.22 -10.42
C ALA A 143 -20.15 -12.09 -10.43
N ARG A 144 -20.37 -11.04 -9.62
CA ARG A 144 -19.37 -9.98 -9.43
C ARG A 144 -18.08 -10.50 -8.81
N ALA A 145 -18.17 -11.44 -7.87
CA ALA A 145 -16.99 -12.05 -7.29
C ALA A 145 -16.13 -12.75 -8.35
N ASP A 146 -16.76 -13.48 -9.27
CA ASP A 146 -16.07 -14.18 -10.35
C ASP A 146 -15.48 -13.21 -11.39
N ASP A 147 -16.15 -12.09 -11.67
CA ASP A 147 -15.59 -11.03 -12.53
C ASP A 147 -14.32 -10.43 -11.93
N TRP A 148 -14.34 -10.07 -10.63
CA TRP A 148 -13.15 -9.57 -9.93
C TRP A 148 -12.04 -10.61 -9.80
N GLN A 149 -12.40 -11.89 -9.69
CA GLN A 149 -11.42 -12.97 -9.65
C GLN A 149 -10.76 -13.21 -11.00
N ARG A 150 -11.53 -13.18 -12.10
CA ARG A 150 -10.99 -13.20 -13.47
C ARG A 150 -10.09 -12.00 -13.73
N TRP A 151 -10.49 -10.80 -13.27
CA TRP A 151 -9.65 -9.61 -13.32
C TRP A 151 -8.32 -9.80 -12.58
N ALA A 152 -8.35 -10.33 -11.36
CA ALA A 152 -7.14 -10.59 -10.58
C ALA A 152 -6.21 -11.61 -11.25
N GLN A 153 -6.75 -12.62 -11.93
CA GLN A 153 -5.99 -13.61 -12.70
C GLN A 153 -5.30 -12.96 -13.89
N HIS A 154 -6.04 -12.19 -14.69
CA HIS A 154 -5.49 -11.45 -15.83
C HIS A 154 -4.34 -10.53 -15.42
N LEU A 155 -4.49 -9.80 -14.30
CA LEU A 155 -3.43 -8.96 -13.75
C LEU A 155 -2.17 -9.75 -13.33
N THR A 156 -2.35 -11.01 -12.93
CA THR A 156 -1.23 -11.89 -12.56
C THR A 156 -0.51 -12.40 -13.82
N GLU A 157 -1.25 -12.68 -14.88
CA GLU A 157 -0.74 -13.16 -16.17
C GLU A 157 -0.01 -12.05 -16.95
N ASP A 158 -0.52 -10.83 -16.92
CA ASP A 158 0.07 -9.66 -17.59
C ASP A 158 1.37 -9.16 -16.95
N SER A 159 1.75 -9.68 -15.78
CA SER A 159 2.99 -9.31 -15.10
C SER A 159 4.13 -10.25 -15.58
N PRO A 160 4.96 -9.89 -16.59
CA PRO A 160 5.81 -10.83 -17.30
C PRO A 160 7.14 -11.16 -16.58
N THR A 161 7.22 -10.88 -15.29
CA THR A 161 8.35 -11.28 -14.44
C THR A 161 7.80 -11.69 -13.11
N GLY A 162 8.15 -12.90 -12.67
CA GLY A 162 7.75 -13.46 -11.40
C GLY A 162 8.27 -12.62 -10.23
N GLU A 163 7.50 -11.60 -9.85
CA GLU A 163 7.40 -11.24 -8.44
C GLU A 163 6.56 -12.34 -7.79
N ALA A 164 7.25 -13.44 -7.47
CA ALA A 164 6.73 -14.49 -6.62
C ALA A 164 5.98 -13.88 -5.42
N PRO A 165 4.85 -14.47 -4.98
CA PRO A 165 4.09 -14.01 -3.82
C PRO A 165 4.84 -14.32 -2.50
N ALA A 166 6.02 -13.72 -2.31
CA ALA A 166 6.89 -13.96 -1.16
C ALA A 166 7.39 -12.67 -0.48
N ALA A 167 7.03 -11.47 -0.94
CA ALA A 167 7.63 -10.22 -0.43
C ALA A 167 6.65 -9.19 0.15
N LEU A 168 5.38 -9.53 0.36
CA LEU A 168 4.40 -8.64 1.01
C LEU A 168 3.75 -9.22 2.29
N THR A 169 4.16 -10.42 2.73
CA THR A 169 3.53 -11.14 3.86
C THR A 169 4.43 -11.34 5.08
N ALA A 170 5.56 -10.63 5.20
CA ALA A 170 6.42 -10.74 6.38
C ALA A 170 6.78 -9.36 6.95
N TYR A 171 5.80 -8.75 7.62
CA TYR A 171 6.00 -7.92 8.81
C TYR A 171 4.72 -7.86 9.64
#